data_AF-A0A1Y3ANG2-F1
#
_entry.id   AF-A0A1Y3ANG2-F1
#
_cell.length_a   1.000
_cell.length_b   1.000
_cell.length_c   1.000
_cell.angle_alpha   90.00
_cell.angle_beta   90.00
_cell.angle_gamma   90.00
#
_symmetry.space_group_name_H-M   'P 1'
#
loop_
_entity.id
_entity.type
_entity.pdbx_description
1 polymer ?
#
loop_
_entity_poly.entity_id
_entity_poly.type
_entity_poly.pdbx_seq_one_letter_code
_entity_poly.pdbx_strand_id
1 'polypeptide(L)'
;MEIEPRKIPLVSFYDIVLDYMLLESFDDIENPPSAVKSIISNQWLSASFREIAIQTTISTVMRRKRSKLIVKDGFFEHFYRILDHLSPILAWGFLGTDDNLKFKCESIKDSTHAVVRDYFSFDRCRYTYLDDLCDDIRRVTEERFWELNNKLKILSIQ
;
A
#
# COMPACT_ATOMS: atom_id res chain seq x y z
N MET A 1 24.70 -4.37 -3.07
CA MET A 1 23.39 -3.91 -3.61
C MET A 1 22.57 -3.34 -2.45
N GLU A 2 21.80 -2.25 -2.63
CA GLU A 2 21.09 -1.56 -1.52
C GLU A 2 20.14 -2.45 -0.67
N ILE A 3 19.80 -3.62 -1.20
CA ILE A 3 18.86 -4.59 -0.65
C ILE A 3 19.58 -5.74 0.09
N GLU A 4 20.90 -5.86 -0.07
CA GLU A 4 21.74 -6.90 0.58
C GLU A 4 21.63 -6.92 2.11
N PRO A 5 21.56 -5.78 2.83
CA PRO A 5 21.41 -5.81 4.29
C PRO A 5 20.13 -6.52 4.75
N ARG A 6 19.10 -6.62 3.90
CA ARG A 6 17.85 -7.33 4.21
C ARG A 6 17.92 -8.84 4.01
N LYS A 7 19.04 -9.35 3.49
CA LYS A 7 19.25 -10.79 3.21
C LYS A 7 18.17 -11.38 2.29
N ILE A 8 17.59 -10.57 1.40
CA ILE A 8 16.63 -11.04 0.39
C ILE A 8 17.44 -11.74 -0.70
N PRO A 9 17.31 -13.07 -0.88
CA PRO A 9 18.13 -13.82 -1.82
C PRO A 9 17.77 -13.53 -3.29
N LEU A 10 16.49 -13.22 -3.54
CA LEU A 10 15.98 -12.84 -4.85
C LEU A 10 14.82 -11.88 -4.66
N VAL A 11 14.92 -10.69 -5.25
CA VAL A 11 13.82 -9.71 -5.23
C VAL A 11 12.72 -10.20 -6.17
N SER A 12 11.56 -10.49 -5.60
CA SER A 12 10.37 -10.96 -6.33
C SER A 12 9.30 -9.87 -6.42
N PHE A 13 8.22 -10.18 -7.14
CA PHE A 13 7.01 -9.36 -7.17
C PHE A 13 6.47 -9.10 -5.76
N TYR A 14 6.51 -10.10 -4.87
CA TYR A 14 5.98 -9.97 -3.51
C TYR A 14 6.79 -8.98 -2.68
N ASP A 15 8.11 -8.97 -2.82
CA ASP A 15 8.97 -8.01 -2.13
C ASP A 15 8.67 -6.58 -2.60
N ILE A 16 8.60 -6.36 -3.92
CA ILE A 16 8.44 -5.01 -4.47
C ILE A 16 7.00 -4.49 -4.27
N VAL A 17 6.01 -5.27 -4.69
CA VAL A 17 4.62 -4.80 -4.78
C VAL A 17 3.92 -4.93 -3.44
N LEU A 18 4.01 -6.11 -2.83
CA LEU A 18 3.26 -6.39 -1.62
C LEU A 18 3.95 -5.75 -0.41
N ASP A 19 5.24 -6.01 -0.18
CA ASP A 19 5.96 -5.48 0.97
C ASP A 19 6.31 -3.98 0.79
N TYR A 20 7.20 -3.66 -0.14
CA TYR A 20 7.72 -2.28 -0.29
C TYR A 20 6.67 -1.26 -0.75
N MET A 21 5.70 -1.64 -1.58
CA MET A 21 4.74 -0.68 -2.11
C MET A 21 3.45 -0.64 -1.29
N LEU A 22 2.77 -1.77 -1.09
CA LEU A 22 1.48 -1.78 -0.42
C LEU A 22 1.60 -1.70 1.10
N LEU A 23 2.31 -2.63 1.74
CA LEU A 23 2.42 -2.66 3.21
C LEU A 23 3.11 -1.39 3.75
N GLU A 24 4.24 -0.98 3.15
CA GLU A 24 4.92 0.27 3.55
C GLU A 24 4.01 1.49 3.40
N SER A 25 3.21 1.57 2.31
CA SER A 25 2.27 2.69 2.13
C SER A 25 1.16 2.68 3.17
N PHE A 26 0.65 1.51 3.57
CA PHE A 26 -0.38 1.40 4.60
C PHE A 26 0.13 1.87 5.96
N ASP A 27 1.36 1.51 6.33
CA ASP A 27 2.00 1.98 7.56
C ASP A 27 2.19 3.51 7.56
N ASP A 28 2.61 4.07 6.41
CA ASP A 28 2.75 5.52 6.22
C ASP A 28 1.40 6.25 6.33
N ILE A 29 0.30 5.62 5.91
CA ILE A 29 -1.07 6.18 5.98
C ILE A 29 -1.62 6.11 7.41
N GLU A 30 -1.32 5.05 8.17
CA GLU A 30 -1.74 4.93 9.57
C GLU A 30 -1.03 5.97 10.46
N ASN A 31 0.20 6.33 10.08
CA ASN A 31 1.03 7.31 10.80
C ASN A 31 1.38 8.53 9.94
N PRO A 32 0.39 9.33 9.47
CA PRO A 32 0.67 10.34 8.47
C PRO A 32 1.47 11.51 9.08
N PRO A 33 2.28 12.21 8.26
CA PRO A 33 3.02 13.39 8.70
C PRO A 33 2.12 14.47 9.33
N SER A 34 2.64 15.24 10.28
CA SER A 34 1.88 16.30 10.97
C SER A 34 1.25 17.32 10.00
N ALA A 35 1.95 17.66 8.91
CA ALA A 35 1.42 18.53 7.86
C ALA A 35 0.14 17.97 7.20
N VAL A 36 0.11 16.65 6.95
CA VAL A 36 -1.06 15.96 6.39
C VAL A 36 -2.20 15.94 7.41
N LYS A 37 -1.90 15.63 8.69
CA LYS A 37 -2.88 15.67 9.79
C LYS A 37 -3.55 17.03 9.91
N SER A 38 -2.79 18.13 9.81
CA SER A 38 -3.33 19.48 9.88
C SER A 38 -4.32 19.77 8.74
N ILE A 39 -4.03 19.32 7.51
CA ILE A 39 -4.92 19.49 6.35
C ILE A 39 -6.24 18.73 6.57
N ILE A 40 -6.17 17.47 6.99
CA ILE A 40 -7.35 16.62 7.22
C ILE A 40 -8.24 17.19 8.33
N SER A 41 -7.63 17.74 9.39
CA SER A 41 -8.35 18.31 10.53
C SER A 41 -9.08 19.63 10.20
N ASN A 42 -8.73 20.30 9.12
CA ASN A 42 -9.31 21.58 8.75
C ASN A 42 -10.61 21.41 7.95
N GLN A 43 -11.73 21.48 8.65
CA GLN A 43 -13.07 21.32 8.07
C GLN A 43 -13.49 22.43 7.10
N TRP A 44 -12.81 23.59 7.09
CA TRP A 44 -13.16 24.74 6.24
C TRP A 44 -12.54 24.68 4.84
N LEU A 45 -11.61 23.76 4.60
CA LEU A 45 -11.03 23.56 3.28
C LEU A 45 -12.01 22.79 2.38
N SER A 46 -12.15 23.21 1.12
CA SER A 46 -12.90 22.44 0.12
C SER A 46 -12.24 21.09 -0.15
N ALA A 47 -13.02 20.10 -0.58
CA ALA A 47 -12.49 18.77 -0.94
C ALA A 47 -11.39 18.85 -2.01
N SER A 48 -11.62 19.62 -3.07
CA SER A 48 -10.63 19.83 -4.14
C SER A 48 -9.33 20.48 -3.65
N PHE A 49 -9.43 21.43 -2.72
CA PHE A 49 -8.24 22.03 -2.12
C PHE A 49 -7.50 21.04 -1.23
N ARG A 50 -8.21 20.25 -0.41
CA ARG A 50 -7.60 19.21 0.42
C ARG A 50 -6.88 18.16 -0.42
N GLU A 51 -7.46 17.74 -1.54
CA GLU A 51 -6.84 16.79 -2.46
C GLU A 51 -5.49 17.29 -2.95
N ILE A 52 -5.46 18.50 -3.53
CA ILE A 52 -4.24 19.12 -4.04
C ILE A 52 -3.22 19.30 -2.90
N ALA A 53 -3.66 19.75 -1.73
CA ALA A 53 -2.80 20.00 -0.58
C ALA A 53 -2.17 18.70 -0.03
N ILE A 54 -2.96 17.62 0.10
CA ILE A 54 -2.48 16.31 0.53
C ILE A 54 -1.48 15.77 -0.50
N GLN A 55 -1.84 15.78 -1.78
CA GLN A 55 -0.98 15.27 -2.85
C GLN A 55 0.36 16.02 -2.88
N THR A 56 0.33 17.36 -2.84
CA THR A 56 1.53 18.21 -2.83
C THR A 56 2.40 17.94 -1.59
N THR A 57 1.76 17.78 -0.42
CA THR A 57 2.47 17.51 0.83
C THR A 57 3.16 16.15 0.78
N ILE A 58 2.47 15.11 0.30
CA ILE A 58 3.04 13.76 0.16
C ILE A 58 4.19 13.75 -0.85
N SER A 59 4.03 14.36 -2.04
CA SER A 59 5.13 14.46 -3.01
C SER A 59 6.34 15.21 -2.42
N THR A 60 6.13 16.22 -1.58
CA THR A 60 7.22 16.91 -0.88
C THR A 60 7.95 15.97 0.10
N VAL A 61 7.21 15.15 0.83
CA VAL A 61 7.77 14.13 1.73
C VAL A 61 8.56 13.08 0.94
N MET A 62 8.02 12.59 -0.17
CA MET A 62 8.71 11.62 -1.04
C MET A 62 10.00 12.18 -1.63
N ARG A 63 9.97 13.43 -2.14
CA ARG A 63 11.18 14.13 -2.61
C ARG A 63 12.23 14.26 -1.51
N ARG A 64 11.83 14.55 -0.26
CA ARG A 64 12.74 14.61 0.90
C ARG A 64 13.28 13.23 1.29
N LYS A 65 12.46 12.17 1.24
CA LYS A 65 12.91 10.78 1.50
C LYS A 65 13.97 10.38 0.47
N ARG A 66 13.70 10.67 -0.80
CA ARG A 66 14.62 10.42 -1.93
C ARG A 66 15.91 11.23 -1.85
N SER A 67 15.87 12.50 -1.43
CA SER A 67 17.10 13.33 -1.33
C SER A 67 18.08 12.79 -0.29
N LYS A 68 17.58 12.11 0.75
CA LYS A 68 18.37 11.48 1.83
C LYS A 68 18.98 10.13 1.45
N LEU A 69 18.66 9.56 0.27
CA LEU A 69 19.29 8.33 -0.18
C LEU A 69 20.79 8.53 -0.38
N ILE A 70 21.58 7.62 0.20
CA ILE A 70 23.04 7.61 0.11
C ILE A 70 23.48 7.21 -1.30
N VAL A 71 22.88 6.15 -1.84
CA VAL A 71 23.14 5.70 -3.21
C VAL A 71 22.26 6.51 -4.17
N LYS A 72 22.91 7.19 -5.10
CA LYS A 72 22.23 7.85 -6.24
C LYS A 72 22.15 6.89 -7.42
N ASP A 73 21.10 7.03 -8.21
CA ASP A 73 20.74 6.15 -9.33
C ASP A 73 20.63 4.67 -8.93
N GLY A 74 20.20 4.45 -7.68
CA GLY A 74 20.03 3.15 -7.08
C GLY A 74 18.61 2.59 -7.23
N PHE A 75 18.42 1.36 -6.75
CA PHE A 75 17.10 0.71 -6.72
C PHE A 75 16.07 1.57 -5.98
N PHE A 76 16.40 2.05 -4.78
CA PHE A 76 15.46 2.86 -3.99
C PHE A 76 15.18 4.22 -4.61
N GLU A 77 16.12 4.78 -5.39
CA GLU A 77 15.87 6.02 -6.10
C GLU A 77 14.84 5.82 -7.22
N HIS A 78 15.00 4.78 -8.05
CA HIS A 78 14.02 4.43 -9.08
C HIS A 78 12.67 4.02 -8.47
N PHE A 79 12.69 3.21 -7.42
CA PHE A 79 11.50 2.78 -6.71
C PHE A 79 10.72 3.97 -6.13
N TYR A 80 11.39 4.90 -5.44
CA TYR A 80 10.74 6.10 -4.91
C TYR A 80 10.29 7.08 -5.99
N ARG A 81 10.82 7.02 -7.21
CA ARG A 81 10.23 7.76 -8.35
C ARG A 81 8.89 7.20 -8.77
N ILE A 82 8.71 5.88 -8.71
CA ILE A 82 7.41 5.24 -8.97
C ILE A 82 6.43 5.58 -7.83
N LEU A 83 6.85 5.46 -6.57
CA LEU A 83 6.02 5.82 -5.43
C LEU A 83 5.64 7.30 -5.38
N ASP A 84 6.46 8.21 -5.91
CA ASP A 84 6.14 9.65 -6.00
C ASP A 84 4.82 9.91 -6.77
N HIS A 85 4.41 9.00 -7.64
CA HIS A 85 3.13 9.04 -8.36
C HIS A 85 2.01 8.29 -7.65
N LEU A 86 2.32 7.18 -6.96
CA LEU A 86 1.32 6.32 -6.34
C LEU A 86 0.91 6.79 -4.93
N SER A 87 1.88 7.15 -4.09
CA SER A 87 1.63 7.53 -2.69
C SER A 87 0.68 8.72 -2.53
N PRO A 88 0.71 9.78 -3.37
CA PRO A 88 -0.28 10.85 -3.30
C PRO A 88 -1.71 10.38 -3.57
N ILE A 89 -1.90 9.47 -4.53
CA ILE A 89 -3.20 8.92 -4.91
C ILE A 89 -3.73 8.02 -3.79
N LEU A 90 -2.87 7.15 -3.25
CA LEU A 90 -3.22 6.31 -2.10
C LEU A 90 -3.59 7.19 -0.90
N ALA A 91 -2.76 8.17 -0.55
CA ALA A 91 -3.03 9.07 0.57
C ALA A 91 -4.39 9.77 0.42
N TRP A 92 -4.75 10.25 -0.78
CA TRP A 92 -6.08 10.82 -1.00
C TRP A 92 -7.19 9.79 -0.86
N GLY A 93 -7.00 8.57 -1.37
CA GLY A 93 -7.97 7.49 -1.24
C GLY A 93 -8.30 7.14 0.21
N PHE A 94 -7.30 7.13 1.09
CA PHE A 94 -7.48 6.78 2.50
C PHE A 94 -7.83 7.97 3.42
N LEU A 95 -7.27 9.15 3.15
CA LEU A 95 -7.32 10.31 4.03
C LEU A 95 -8.19 11.45 3.49
N GLY A 96 -8.72 11.31 2.28
CA GLY A 96 -9.60 12.27 1.64
C GLY A 96 -10.98 12.34 2.28
N THR A 97 -11.85 13.12 1.65
CA THR A 97 -13.20 13.41 2.16
C THR A 97 -14.30 12.56 1.54
N ASP A 98 -13.97 11.69 0.59
CA ASP A 98 -14.93 10.78 -0.06
C ASP A 98 -15.02 9.48 0.75
N ASP A 99 -16.13 9.32 1.49
CA ASP A 99 -16.36 8.15 2.34
C ASP A 99 -16.48 6.85 1.55
N ASN A 100 -17.00 6.89 0.32
CA ASN A 100 -17.12 5.70 -0.53
C ASN A 100 -15.74 5.26 -1.04
N LEU A 101 -14.93 6.20 -1.48
CA LEU A 101 -13.53 5.92 -1.86
C LEU A 101 -12.74 5.39 -0.67
N LYS A 102 -12.86 6.05 0.49
CA LYS A 102 -12.19 5.63 1.71
C LYS A 102 -12.58 4.22 2.13
N PHE A 103 -13.87 3.89 2.11
CA PHE A 103 -14.33 2.54 2.40
C PHE A 103 -13.72 1.48 1.46
N LYS A 104 -13.65 1.79 0.15
CA LYS A 104 -13.04 0.89 -0.83
C LYS A 104 -11.56 0.70 -0.56
N CYS A 105 -10.84 1.78 -0.28
CA CYS A 105 -9.42 1.75 0.08
C CYS A 105 -9.18 0.93 1.36
N GLU A 106 -9.93 1.16 2.44
CA GLU A 106 -9.82 0.37 3.67
C GLU A 106 -10.18 -1.10 3.45
N SER A 107 -11.18 -1.41 2.63
CA SER A 107 -11.51 -2.79 2.28
C SER A 107 -10.39 -3.50 1.52
N ILE A 108 -9.70 -2.80 0.61
CA ILE A 108 -8.52 -3.32 -0.09
C ILE A 108 -7.38 -3.55 0.91
N LYS A 109 -7.15 -2.60 1.83
CA LYS A 109 -6.13 -2.70 2.88
C LYS A 109 -6.35 -3.93 3.76
N ASP A 110 -7.57 -4.09 4.28
CA ASP A 110 -7.96 -5.22 5.12
C ASP A 110 -7.78 -6.55 4.38
N SER A 111 -8.23 -6.62 3.13
CA SER A 111 -8.07 -7.83 2.29
C SER A 111 -6.60 -8.13 2.04
N THR A 112 -5.76 -7.11 1.81
CA THR A 112 -4.32 -7.30 1.60
C THR A 112 -3.66 -7.84 2.86
N HIS A 113 -3.93 -7.25 4.03
CA HIS A 113 -3.41 -7.79 5.30
C HIS A 113 -3.89 -9.22 5.59
N ALA A 114 -5.14 -9.55 5.24
CA ALA A 114 -5.67 -10.89 5.38
C ALA A 114 -4.95 -11.90 4.47
N VAL A 115 -4.70 -11.55 3.20
CA VAL A 115 -3.91 -12.37 2.27
C VAL A 115 -2.51 -12.62 2.84
N VAL A 116 -1.82 -11.57 3.29
CA VAL A 116 -0.47 -11.69 3.85
C VAL A 116 -0.48 -12.60 5.09
N ARG A 117 -1.44 -12.42 5.99
CA ARG A 117 -1.57 -13.27 7.17
C ARG A 117 -1.79 -14.74 6.79
N ASP A 118 -2.62 -15.00 5.79
CA ASP A 118 -2.91 -16.35 5.33
C ASP A 118 -1.68 -16.99 4.66
N TYR A 119 -0.89 -16.25 3.87
CA TYR A 119 0.35 -16.74 3.26
C TYR A 119 1.38 -17.25 4.26
N PHE A 120 1.32 -16.78 5.51
CA PHE A 120 2.22 -17.16 6.61
C PHE A 120 1.55 -18.06 7.67
N SER A 121 0.33 -18.56 7.40
CA SER A 121 -0.39 -19.45 8.30
C SER A 121 -0.19 -20.92 7.94
N PHE A 122 0.25 -21.73 8.90
CA PHE A 122 0.35 -23.19 8.76
C PHE A 122 -1.02 -23.87 8.57
N ASP A 123 -2.11 -23.22 8.96
CA ASP A 123 -3.47 -23.72 8.74
C ASP A 123 -3.96 -23.47 7.32
N ARG A 124 -3.31 -22.53 6.60
CA ARG A 124 -3.75 -22.04 5.28
C ARG A 124 -2.80 -22.45 4.16
N CYS A 125 -1.51 -22.60 4.47
CA CYS A 125 -0.46 -22.92 3.51
C CYS A 125 0.44 -24.06 4.02
N ARG A 126 0.75 -25.00 3.13
CA ARG A 126 1.68 -26.10 3.36
C ARG A 126 3.07 -25.71 2.88
N TYR A 127 4.04 -25.74 3.78
CA TYR A 127 5.45 -25.39 3.49
C TYR A 127 6.35 -26.60 3.25
N THR A 128 5.76 -27.80 3.11
CA THR A 128 6.52 -29.05 2.96
C THR A 128 7.17 -29.16 1.59
N TYR A 129 6.44 -28.79 0.54
CA TYR A 129 6.89 -28.84 -0.85
C TYR A 129 6.54 -27.54 -1.56
N LEU A 130 7.36 -27.15 -2.54
CA LEU A 130 7.17 -25.90 -3.28
C LEU A 130 5.85 -25.88 -4.04
N ASP A 131 5.48 -26.99 -4.68
CA ASP A 131 4.25 -27.07 -5.47
C ASP A 131 3.00 -26.90 -4.59
N ASP A 132 2.99 -27.53 -3.40
CA ASP A 132 1.90 -27.34 -2.42
C ASP A 132 1.78 -25.88 -1.98
N LEU A 133 2.92 -25.22 -1.71
CA LEU A 133 2.92 -23.81 -1.31
C LEU A 133 2.41 -22.90 -2.43
N CYS A 134 2.82 -23.16 -3.68
CA CYS A 134 2.36 -22.41 -4.85
C CYS A 134 0.84 -22.53 -5.02
N ASP A 135 0.30 -23.75 -4.93
CA ASP A 135 -1.14 -24.00 -5.02
C ASP A 135 -1.90 -23.33 -3.88
N ASP A 136 -1.37 -23.40 -2.65
CA ASP A 136 -2.00 -22.79 -1.48
C ASP A 136 -1.98 -21.26 -1.54
N ILE A 137 -0.86 -20.64 -1.93
CA ILE A 137 -0.76 -19.17 -2.13
C ILE A 137 -1.78 -18.73 -3.18
N ARG A 138 -1.85 -19.44 -4.31
CA ARG A 138 -2.80 -19.12 -5.37
C ARG A 138 -4.23 -19.22 -4.87
N ARG A 139 -4.60 -20.33 -4.22
CA ARG A 139 -5.94 -20.56 -3.66
C ARG A 139 -6.32 -19.46 -2.67
N VAL A 140 -5.43 -19.13 -1.72
CA VAL A 140 -5.65 -18.04 -0.74
C VAL A 140 -5.88 -16.71 -1.45
N THR A 141 -5.08 -16.40 -2.48
CA THR A 141 -5.24 -15.16 -3.26
C THR A 141 -6.60 -15.09 -3.94
N GLU A 142 -7.00 -16.16 -4.61
CA GLU A 142 -8.27 -16.26 -5.33
C GLU A 142 -9.47 -16.15 -4.39
N GLU A 143 -9.45 -16.85 -3.24
CA GLU A 143 -10.47 -16.78 -2.19
C GLU A 143 -10.65 -15.33 -1.69
N ARG A 144 -9.56 -14.68 -1.28
CA ARG A 144 -9.60 -13.32 -0.74
C ARG A 144 -10.00 -12.28 -1.79
N PHE A 145 -9.53 -12.43 -3.02
CA PHE A 145 -9.95 -11.57 -4.12
C PHE A 145 -11.45 -11.70 -4.41
N TRP A 146 -12.00 -12.93 -4.35
CA TRP A 146 -13.43 -13.15 -4.52
C TRP A 146 -14.25 -12.50 -3.39
N GLU A 147 -13.83 -12.67 -2.13
CA GLU A 147 -14.45 -12.01 -0.96
C GLU A 147 -14.46 -10.48 -1.11
N LEU A 148 -13.31 -9.90 -1.46
CA LEU A 148 -13.18 -8.46 -1.69
C LEU A 148 -14.11 -7.98 -2.81
N ASN A 149 -14.12 -8.66 -3.96
CA ASN A 149 -14.99 -8.28 -5.07
C ASN A 149 -16.47 -8.30 -4.69
N ASN A 150 -16.90 -9.30 -3.93
CA ASN A 150 -18.29 -9.36 -3.46
C ASN A 150 -18.60 -8.20 -2.52
N LYS A 151 -17.70 -7.90 -1.58
CA LYS A 151 -17.82 -6.76 -0.66
C LYS A 151 -17.94 -5.43 -1.43
N LEU A 152 -17.15 -5.24 -2.49
CA LEU A 152 -17.17 -4.01 -3.29
C LEU A 152 -18.38 -3.91 -4.23
N LYS A 153 -18.88 -5.04 -4.75
CA LYS A 153 -20.05 -5.07 -5.67
C LYS A 153 -21.35 -4.69 -4.99
N ILE A 154 -21.58 -5.14 -3.76
CA ILE A 154 -22.81 -4.87 -3.00
C ILE A 154 -23.11 -3.37 -2.90
N LEU A 155 -22.07 -2.52 -2.93
CA LEU A 155 -22.18 -1.07 -2.80
C LEU A 155 -22.28 -0.32 -4.12
N SER A 156 -22.13 -0.99 -5.27
CA SER A 156 -22.35 -0.37 -6.58
C SER A 156 -23.83 -0.28 -6.97
N ILE A 157 -24.72 -0.83 -6.13
CA ILE A 157 -26.17 -0.93 -6.33
C ILE A 157 -26.94 0.00 -5.35
N GLN A 158 -26.25 0.71 -4.46
CA GLN A 158 -26.80 1.76 -3.60
C GLN A 158 -26.33 3.14 -4.09
#